data_AF-A0A0F5QKJ6-F1
#
_entry.id   AF-A0A0F5QKJ6-F1
#
_cell.length_a   1.000
_cell.length_b   1.000
_cell.length_c   1.000
_cell.angle_alpha   90.00
_cell.angle_beta   90.00
_cell.angle_gamma   90.00
#
_symmetry.space_group_name_H-M   'P 1'
#
loop_
_entity.id
_entity.type
_entity.pdbx_description
1 polymer ?
#
loop_
_entity_poly.entity_id
_entity_poly.type
_entity_poly.pdbx_seq_one_letter_code
_entity_poly.pdbx_strand_id
1 'polypeptide(L)'
;MTVSCAAGNLAVSFAFAGNTLSALGRDAGLTLQYDLQAARSRTLPVSSDNTSIILSGTEARGFLDGLAGTTNLTARVTPANSRSLSVRFRVDIAIDQLEPVRAACS
;
A
#
# COMPACT_ATOMS: atom_id res chain seq x y z
N MET A 1 0.50 -3.43 -6.03
CA MET A 1 -0.42 -3.14 -4.92
C MET A 1 -1.53 -4.17 -5.00
N THR A 2 -1.88 -4.80 -3.89
CA THR A 2 -2.97 -5.77 -3.82
C THR A 2 -3.94 -5.29 -2.76
N VAL A 3 -5.24 -5.32 -3.08
CA VAL A 3 -6.32 -5.05 -2.12
C VAL A 3 -7.00 -6.38 -1.87
N SER A 4 -7.11 -6.78 -0.60
CA SER A 4 -7.66 -8.06 -0.21
C SER A 4 -8.64 -7.92 0.94
N CYS A 5 -9.67 -8.75 0.92
CA CYS A 5 -10.59 -8.95 2.02
C CYS A 5 -10.47 -10.40 2.51
N ALA A 6 -9.99 -10.61 3.73
CA ALA A 6 -9.85 -11.95 4.31
C ALA A 6 -10.49 -12.01 5.69
N ALA A 7 -11.47 -12.90 5.87
CA ALA A 7 -12.26 -13.04 7.09
C ALA A 7 -12.83 -11.69 7.59
N GLY A 8 -13.32 -10.86 6.67
CA GLY A 8 -13.86 -9.52 6.95
C GLY A 8 -12.80 -8.43 7.18
N ASN A 9 -11.51 -8.77 7.16
CA ASN A 9 -10.44 -7.80 7.34
C ASN A 9 -9.94 -7.26 6.00
N LEU A 10 -10.13 -5.96 5.79
CA LEU A 10 -9.58 -5.25 4.66
C LEU A 10 -8.07 -5.05 4.86
N ALA A 11 -7.29 -5.37 3.83
CA ALA A 11 -5.87 -5.08 3.80
C ALA A 11 -5.44 -4.57 2.41
N VAL A 12 -4.47 -3.68 2.41
CA VAL A 12 -3.74 -3.25 1.20
C VAL A 12 -2.28 -3.57 1.39
N SER A 13 -1.69 -4.28 0.43
CA SER A 13 -0.28 -4.64 0.45
C SER A 13 0.48 -4.02 -0.73
N PHE A 14 1.68 -3.53 -0.43
CA PHE A 14 2.63 -3.01 -1.42
C PHE A 14 3.84 -3.94 -1.47
N ALA A 15 3.87 -4.83 -2.46
CA ALA A 15 5.02 -5.68 -2.74
C ALA A 15 6.04 -4.96 -3.63
N PHE A 16 7.33 -5.20 -3.36
CA PHE A 16 8.44 -4.57 -4.09
C PHE A 16 9.38 -5.63 -4.67
N ALA A 17 8.88 -6.41 -5.62
CA ALA A 17 9.65 -7.41 -6.39
C ALA A 17 10.48 -8.38 -5.52
N GLY A 18 9.94 -8.80 -4.35
CA GLY A 18 10.61 -9.74 -3.45
C GLY A 18 11.77 -9.15 -2.63
N ASN A 19 11.99 -7.83 -2.67
CA ASN A 19 13.04 -7.21 -1.85
C ASN A 19 12.70 -7.30 -0.36
N THR A 20 13.68 -7.63 0.47
CA THR A 20 13.59 -7.54 1.93
C THR A 20 13.42 -6.08 2.35
N LEU A 21 12.30 -5.77 2.99
CA LEU A 21 11.91 -4.39 3.27
C LEU A 21 12.45 -3.87 4.61
N SER A 22 12.42 -4.70 5.64
CA SER A 22 12.87 -4.34 6.98
C SER A 22 14.08 -5.19 7.39
N ALA A 23 15.13 -4.57 7.93
CA ALA A 23 16.27 -5.32 8.46
C ALA A 23 15.87 -6.19 9.66
N LEU A 24 14.85 -5.77 10.43
CA LEU A 24 14.35 -6.46 11.62
C LEU A 24 13.07 -7.26 11.36
N GLY A 25 12.51 -7.18 10.14
CA GLY A 25 11.30 -7.90 9.75
C GLY A 25 10.01 -7.41 10.43
N ARG A 26 9.99 -6.18 10.95
CA ARG A 26 8.81 -5.64 11.67
C ARG A 26 8.12 -4.53 10.89
N ASP A 27 8.89 -3.54 10.51
CA ASP A 27 8.38 -2.30 9.94
C ASP A 27 9.34 -1.69 8.92
N ALA A 28 8.77 -0.96 7.97
CA ALA A 28 9.51 -0.26 6.91
C ALA A 28 8.83 1.09 6.59
N GLY A 29 9.64 2.04 6.13
CA GLY A 29 9.16 3.35 5.69
C GLY A 29 8.53 3.30 4.29
N LEU A 30 7.25 3.63 4.20
CA LEU A 30 6.53 3.80 2.94
C LEU A 30 6.23 5.28 2.72
N THR A 31 6.57 5.79 1.54
CA THR A 31 6.17 7.14 1.10
C THR A 31 5.13 7.02 0.01
N LEU A 32 3.96 7.64 0.22
CA LEU A 32 2.86 7.66 -0.72
C LEU A 32 2.63 9.08 -1.24
N GLN A 33 2.40 9.19 -2.54
CA GLN A 33 2.06 10.45 -3.19
C GLN A 33 0.88 10.24 -4.13
N TYR A 34 -0.16 11.04 -3.95
CA TYR A 34 -1.37 11.05 -4.76
C TYR A 34 -1.21 12.15 -5.81
N ASP A 35 -1.13 11.78 -7.09
CA ASP A 35 -0.82 12.66 -8.21
C ASP A 35 0.34 13.65 -7.91
N LEU A 36 0.07 14.96 -7.95
CA LEU A 36 1.03 16.03 -7.69
C LEU A 36 0.92 16.59 -6.26
N GLN A 37 0.13 15.96 -5.39
CA GLN A 37 0.03 16.38 -3.99
C GLN A 37 1.32 16.12 -3.22
N ALA A 38 1.43 16.72 -2.04
CA ALA A 38 2.57 16.49 -1.16
C ALA A 38 2.67 15.01 -0.75
N ALA A 39 3.86 14.43 -0.91
CA ALA A 39 4.13 13.06 -0.49
C ALA A 39 4.07 12.94 1.05
N ARG A 40 3.56 11.81 1.54
CA ARG A 40 3.45 11.50 2.97
C ARG A 40 4.18 10.20 3.26
N SER A 41 5.10 10.24 4.23
CA SER A 41 5.88 9.09 4.68
C SER A 41 5.33 8.55 5.98
N ARG A 42 5.27 7.23 6.11
CA ARG A 42 4.80 6.52 7.30
C ARG A 42 5.64 5.26 7.51
N THR A 43 5.87 4.91 8.76
CA THR A 43 6.44 3.62 9.13
C THR A 43 5.31 2.64 9.35
N LEU A 44 5.32 1.54 8.63
CA LEU A 44 4.21 0.59 8.56
C LEU A 44 4.72 -0.84 8.71
N PRO A 45 3.88 -1.76 9.22
CA PRO A 45 4.26 -3.16 9.36
C PRO A 45 4.54 -3.80 8.00
N VAL A 46 5.48 -4.74 7.99
CA VAL A 46 5.74 -5.61 6.82
C VAL A 46 4.99 -6.93 6.96
N SER A 47 4.80 -7.62 5.84
CA SER A 47 4.30 -9.00 5.82
C SER A 47 5.26 -9.97 6.54
N SER A 48 4.74 -11.15 6.90
CA SER A 48 5.51 -12.20 7.57
C SER A 48 6.72 -12.68 6.77
N ASP A 49 6.66 -12.62 5.44
CA ASP A 49 7.77 -12.91 4.53
C ASP A 49 8.70 -11.70 4.29
N ASN A 50 8.38 -10.53 4.87
CA ASN A 50 9.15 -9.29 4.80
C ASN A 50 9.35 -8.74 3.37
N THR A 51 8.40 -9.03 2.47
CA THR A 51 8.47 -8.58 1.06
C THR A 51 7.40 -7.55 0.68
N SER A 52 6.44 -7.28 1.56
CA SER A 52 5.38 -6.29 1.35
C SER A 52 5.12 -5.42 2.58
N ILE A 53 4.69 -4.18 2.37
CA ILE A 53 4.20 -3.28 3.43
C ILE A 53 2.68 -3.39 3.49
N ILE A 54 2.11 -3.49 4.70
CA ILE A 54 0.69 -3.74 4.92
C ILE A 54 0.02 -2.55 5.58
N LEU A 55 -1.12 -2.13 5.01
CA LEU A 55 -2.15 -1.33 5.67
C LEU A 55 -3.32 -2.29 5.98
N SER A 56 -3.93 -2.20 7.15
CA SER A 56 -5.05 -3.07 7.52
C SER A 56 -6.18 -2.33 8.25
N GLY A 57 -7.38 -2.91 8.21
CA GLY A 57 -8.57 -2.39 8.89
C GLY A 57 -8.89 -0.95 8.50
N THR A 58 -9.06 -0.09 9.51
CA THR A 58 -9.40 1.33 9.33
C THR A 58 -8.36 2.08 8.51
N GLU A 59 -7.08 1.73 8.64
CA GLU A 59 -6.01 2.38 7.89
C GLU A 59 -6.09 2.04 6.40
N ALA A 60 -6.35 0.77 6.07
CA ALA A 60 -6.57 0.34 4.70
C ALA A 60 -7.80 1.04 4.09
N ARG A 61 -8.89 1.17 4.86
CA ARG A 61 -10.09 1.86 4.43
C ARG A 61 -9.83 3.33 4.13
N GLY A 62 -9.24 4.06 5.08
CA GLY A 62 -8.91 5.48 4.89
C GLY A 62 -7.94 5.71 3.72
N PHE A 63 -7.02 4.78 3.48
CA PHE A 63 -6.17 4.81 2.30
C PHE A 63 -6.97 4.66 1.00
N LEU A 64 -7.88 3.67 0.90
CA LEU A 64 -8.72 3.47 -0.28
C LEU A 64 -9.66 4.66 -0.52
N ASP A 65 -10.26 5.21 0.55
CA ASP A 65 -11.11 6.40 0.45
C ASP A 65 -10.31 7.59 -0.09
N GLY A 66 -9.05 7.74 0.33
CA GLY A 66 -8.14 8.77 -0.17
C GLY A 66 -7.71 8.59 -1.63
N LEU A 67 -7.88 7.41 -2.22
CA LEU A 67 -7.64 7.22 -3.66
C LEU A 67 -8.77 7.79 -4.52
N ALA A 68 -9.96 8.04 -3.97
CA ALA A 68 -11.07 8.60 -4.73
C ALA A 68 -10.68 9.93 -5.38
N GLY A 69 -10.85 10.02 -6.71
CA GLY A 69 -10.45 11.20 -7.49
C GLY A 69 -8.95 11.32 -7.79
N THR A 70 -8.12 10.36 -7.35
CA THR A 70 -6.70 10.28 -7.70
C THR A 70 -6.51 9.53 -9.02
N THR A 71 -5.60 10.01 -9.87
CA THR A 71 -5.25 9.32 -11.12
C THR A 71 -4.06 8.38 -10.93
N ASN A 72 -3.00 8.87 -10.29
CA ASN A 72 -1.76 8.16 -10.07
C ASN A 72 -1.42 8.09 -8.59
N LEU A 73 -1.11 6.90 -8.10
CA LEU A 73 -0.48 6.71 -6.80
C LEU A 73 0.99 6.35 -7.01
N THR A 74 1.90 7.14 -6.44
CA THR A 74 3.32 6.77 -6.37
C THR A 74 3.66 6.25 -4.98
N ALA A 75 4.17 5.03 -4.92
CA ALA A 75 4.66 4.39 -3.72
C ALA A 75 6.18 4.25 -3.78
N ARG A 76 6.89 4.80 -2.79
CA ARG A 76 8.34 4.73 -2.67
C ARG A 76 8.74 4.07 -1.35
N VAL A 77 9.73 3.19 -1.42
CA VAL A 77 10.33 2.50 -0.27
C VAL A 77 11.85 2.48 -0.41
N THR A 78 12.55 2.36 0.71
CA THR A 78 13.98 2.00 0.71
C THR A 78 14.10 0.63 1.37
N PRO A 79 14.28 -0.46 0.60
CA PRO A 79 14.44 -1.79 1.17
C PRO A 79 15.75 -1.91 1.96
N ALA A 80 15.81 -2.87 2.88
CA ALA A 80 16.91 -2.99 3.86
C ALA A 80 18.30 -3.08 3.22
N ASN A 81 18.40 -3.76 2.07
CA ASN A 81 19.68 -4.09 1.43
C ASN A 81 19.80 -3.52 0.01
N SER A 82 19.02 -2.49 -0.34
CA SER A 82 19.03 -1.94 -1.69
C SER A 82 18.77 -0.43 -1.72
N ARG A 83 18.85 0.16 -2.91
CA ARG A 83 18.52 1.56 -3.13
C ARG A 83 17.00 1.76 -3.12
N SER A 84 16.57 3.01 -2.95
CA SER A 84 15.14 3.34 -2.98
C SER A 84 14.48 2.90 -4.29
N LEU A 85 13.31 2.28 -4.16
CA LEU A 85 12.45 1.85 -5.25
C LEU A 85 11.20 2.72 -5.28
N SER A 86 10.71 3.02 -6.49
CA SER A 86 9.50 3.81 -6.69
C SER A 86 8.62 3.11 -7.72
N VAL A 87 7.38 2.85 -7.35
CA VAL A 87 6.37 2.25 -8.23
C VAL A 87 5.22 3.22 -8.38
N ARG A 88 4.77 3.44 -9.62
CA ARG A 88 3.59 4.26 -9.92
C ARG A 88 2.45 3.37 -10.38
N PHE A 89 1.33 3.46 -9.68
CA PHE A 89 0.09 2.78 -10.01
C PHE A 89 -0.87 3.78 -10.63
N ARG A 90 -1.52 3.38 -11.72
CA ARG A 90 -2.67 4.09 -12.26
C ARG A 90 -3.92 3.56 -11.57
N VAL A 91 -4.63 4.42 -10.84
CA VAL A 91 -5.71 4.00 -9.92
C VAL A 91 -7.10 4.48 -10.33
N ASP A 92 -7.19 5.50 -11.20
CA ASP A 92 -8.46 6.00 -11.78
C ASP A 92 -9.31 4.90 -12.41
N ILE A 93 -8.68 3.97 -13.13
CA ILE A 93 -9.36 2.87 -13.83
C ILE A 93 -9.70 1.67 -12.93
N ALA A 94 -9.14 1.62 -11.72
CA ALA A 94 -9.20 0.45 -10.85
C ALA A 94 -10.10 0.65 -9.63
N ILE A 95 -10.35 1.89 -9.22
CA ILE A 95 -11.14 2.20 -8.01
C ILE A 95 -12.56 1.65 -8.11
N ASP A 96 -13.24 1.82 -9.24
CA ASP A 96 -14.60 1.30 -9.42
C ASP A 96 -14.65 -0.24 -9.33
N GLN A 97 -13.55 -0.91 -9.68
CA GLN A 97 -13.43 -2.37 -9.59
C GLN A 97 -13.18 -2.86 -8.15
N LEU A 98 -12.80 -1.98 -7.22
CA LEU A 98 -12.57 -2.32 -5.82
C LEU A 98 -13.84 -2.30 -4.97
N GLU A 99 -14.93 -1.71 -5.47
CA GLU A 99 -16.20 -1.61 -4.73
C GLU A 99 -16.70 -2.95 -4.16
N PRO A 100 -16.71 -4.08 -4.91
CA PRO A 100 -17.15 -5.36 -4.35
C PRO A 100 -16.29 -5.83 -3.17
N VAL A 101 -14.98 -5.56 -3.21
CA VAL A 101 -14.04 -5.91 -2.14
C VAL A 101 -14.26 -5.03 -0.92
N ARG A 102 -14.52 -3.73 -1.12
CA ARG A 102 -14.87 -2.78 -0.05
C ARG A 102 -16.20 -3.17 0.62
N ALA A 103 -17.21 -3.51 -0.18
CA ALA A 103 -18.53 -3.92 0.31
C ALA A 103 -18.48 -5.24 1.10
N ALA A 104 -17.58 -6.16 0.74
CA ALA A 104 -17.41 -7.43 1.44
C ALA A 104 -16.67 -7.30 2.80
N CYS A 105 -16.04 -6.17 3.07
CA CYS A 105 -15.15 -5.97 4.22
C CYS A 105 -15.60 -4.82 5.14
N SER A 106 -16.18 -5.17 6.30
CA SER A 106 -16.73 -4.25 7.32
C SER A 106 -15.69 -3.66 8.26
#